data_AF-A0A9N9JZ64-F1
#
_entry.id   AF-A0A9N9JZ64-F1
#
_cell.length_a   1.000
_cell.length_b   1.000
_cell.length_c   1.000
_cell.angle_alpha   90.00
_cell.angle_beta   90.00
_cell.angle_gamma   90.00
#
_symmetry.space_group_name_H-M   'P 1'
#
loop_
_entity.id
_entity.type
_entity.pdbx_description
1 polymer ?
#
loop_
_entity_poly.entity_id
_entity_poly.type
_entity_poly.pdbx_seq_one_letter_code
_entity_poly.pdbx_strand_id
1 'polypeptide(L)'
;FIKSNIAGGGPLQRFVMVFAKSPEIGAKNIMYPALNPNIDEGGKYFEDAKESKLTGQALDEELAKKFWEKCEELLNAYDANLL
;
A
#
# COMPACT_ATOMS: atom_id res chain seq x y z
N PHE A 1 1.32 -18.34 3.03
CA PHE A 1 0.62 -19.12 1.99
C PHE A 1 -0.88 -19.05 2.24
N ILE A 2 -1.57 -18.07 1.66
CA ILE A 2 -3.04 -18.05 1.70
C ILE A 2 -3.50 -19.08 0.66
N LYS A 3 -3.96 -20.24 1.11
CA LYS A 3 -4.73 -21.15 0.26
C LYS A 3 -6.09 -20.50 0.02
N SER A 4 -6.27 -19.81 -1.09
CA SER A 4 -7.61 -19.40 -1.50
C SER A 4 -8.28 -20.59 -2.19
N ASN A 5 -9.15 -21.29 -1.45
CA ASN A 5 -10.18 -22.11 -2.06
C ASN A 5 -11.18 -21.16 -2.72
N ILE A 6 -10.92 -20.74 -3.96
CA ILE A 6 -11.87 -19.91 -4.75
C ILE A 6 -12.84 -20.86 -5.45
N ALA A 7 -13.71 -21.48 -4.67
CA ALA A 7 -14.93 -22.09 -5.18
C ALA A 7 -16.05 -21.05 -5.06
N GLY A 8 -16.31 -20.33 -6.15
CA GLY A 8 -17.46 -19.43 -6.29
C GLY A 8 -17.14 -17.95 -6.14
N GLY A 9 -16.83 -17.28 -7.24
CA GLY A 9 -16.75 -15.82 -7.29
C GLY A 9 -17.43 -15.26 -8.53
N GLY A 10 -18.32 -14.28 -8.35
CA GLY A 10 -19.10 -13.67 -9.41
C GLY A 10 -18.22 -12.97 -10.48
N PRO A 11 -18.81 -12.54 -11.61
CA PRO A 11 -18.05 -11.96 -12.73
C PRO A 11 -17.13 -10.81 -12.30
N LEU A 12 -17.57 -9.96 -11.36
CA LEU A 12 -16.78 -8.84 -10.83
C LEU A 12 -15.46 -9.29 -10.15
N GLN A 13 -15.49 -10.36 -9.34
CA GLN A 13 -14.28 -10.89 -8.70
C GLN A 13 -13.30 -11.45 -9.72
N ARG A 14 -13.81 -12.08 -10.79
CA ARG A 14 -12.98 -12.60 -11.87
C ARG A 14 -12.28 -11.48 -12.63
N PHE A 15 -12.96 -10.35 -12.84
CA PHE A 15 -12.35 -9.13 -13.40
C PHE A 15 -11.27 -8.55 -12.48
N VAL A 16 -11.50 -8.47 -11.16
CA VAL A 16 -10.50 -7.97 -10.20
C VAL A 16 -9.25 -8.86 -10.17
N MET A 17 -9.42 -10.18 -10.24
CA MET A 17 -8.31 -11.14 -10.25
C MET A 17 -7.38 -11.01 -11.47
N VAL A 18 -7.85 -10.47 -12.60
CA VAL A 18 -7.00 -10.23 -13.80
C VAL A 18 -5.90 -9.20 -13.52
N PHE A 19 -6.14 -8.26 -12.60
CA PHE A 19 -5.18 -7.23 -12.23
C PHE A 19 -4.41 -7.55 -10.94
N ALA A 20 -4.67 -8.70 -10.32
CA ALA A 20 -4.01 -9.10 -9.09
C ALA A 20 -2.57 -9.58 -9.36
N LYS A 21 -1.61 -9.05 -8.60
CA LYS A 21 -0.23 -9.56 -8.58
C LYS A 21 -0.11 -10.74 -7.62
N SER A 22 0.86 -11.63 -7.89
CA SER A 22 1.11 -12.76 -7.00
C SER A 22 1.73 -12.30 -5.67
N PRO A 23 1.53 -13.02 -4.56
CA PRO A 23 2.16 -12.71 -3.28
C PRO A 23 3.68 -12.61 -3.35
N GLU A 24 4.32 -13.43 -4.20
CA GLU A 24 5.78 -13.42 -4.40
C GLU A 24 6.24 -12.11 -5.04
N ILE A 25 5.47 -11.56 -5.99
CA ILE A 25 5.75 -10.25 -6.59
C ILE A 25 5.61 -9.15 -5.53
N GLY A 26 4.56 -9.20 -4.71
CA GLY A 26 4.37 -8.26 -3.60
C GLY A 26 5.53 -8.29 -2.60
N ALA A 27 5.96 -9.49 -2.19
CA ALA A 27 7.09 -9.67 -1.27
C ALA A 27 8.39 -9.08 -1.85
N LYS A 28 8.70 -9.35 -3.12
CA LYS A 28 9.88 -8.77 -3.79
C LYS A 28 9.83 -7.25 -3.82
N ASN A 29 8.66 -6.66 -4.05
CA ASN A 29 8.52 -5.21 -4.13
C ASN A 29 8.74 -4.51 -2.79
N ILE A 30 8.47 -5.20 -1.66
CA ILE A 30 8.79 -4.72 -0.31
C ILE A 30 10.30 -4.87 -0.03
N MET A 31 10.87 -6.03 -0.36
CA MET A 31 12.28 -6.33 -0.08
C MET A 31 13.24 -5.46 -0.90
N TYR A 32 12.89 -5.09 -2.13
CA TYR A 32 13.76 -4.32 -3.02
C TYR A 32 14.23 -2.98 -2.43
N PRO A 33 13.35 -2.04 -2.03
CA PRO A 33 13.79 -0.79 -1.41
C PRO A 33 14.45 -1.00 -0.05
N ALA A 34 14.06 -2.02 0.70
CA ALA A 34 14.62 -2.29 2.03
C ALA A 34 16.06 -2.84 2.01
N LEU A 35 16.44 -3.56 0.94
CA LEU A 35 17.71 -4.29 0.87
C LEU A 35 18.70 -3.72 -0.16
N ASN A 36 18.27 -2.85 -1.07
CA ASN A 36 19.15 -2.32 -2.11
C ASN A 36 19.95 -1.11 -1.57
N PRO A 37 21.28 -1.21 -1.43
CA PRO A 37 22.10 -0.14 -0.84
C PRO A 37 22.20 1.11 -1.72
N ASN A 38 21.73 1.06 -2.96
CA ASN A 38 21.75 2.20 -3.89
C ASN A 38 20.45 3.02 -3.84
N ILE A 39 19.50 2.65 -2.97
CA ILE A 39 18.26 3.40 -2.78
C ILE A 39 18.44 4.30 -1.57
N ASP A 40 18.17 5.59 -1.78
CA ASP A 40 18.26 6.64 -0.76
C ASP A 40 17.26 6.42 0.39
N GLU A 41 17.51 7.06 1.53
CA GLU A 41 16.85 6.79 2.82
C GLU A 41 15.33 7.08 2.83
N GLY A 42 14.74 7.68 1.78
CA GLY A 42 13.29 7.83 1.69
C GLY A 42 12.75 8.57 0.45
N GLY A 43 11.44 8.82 0.46
CA GLY A 43 10.74 9.68 -0.51
C GLY A 43 10.38 9.03 -1.85
N LYS A 44 10.93 7.87 -2.17
CA LYS A 44 10.67 7.14 -3.42
C LYS A 44 9.63 6.04 -3.24
N TYR A 45 8.83 5.82 -4.28
CA TYR A 45 7.82 4.77 -4.34
C TYR A 45 8.21 3.75 -5.40
N PHE A 46 7.91 2.47 -5.14
CA PHE A 46 8.36 1.38 -6.00
C PHE A 46 7.22 0.45 -6.39
N GLU A 47 7.24 0.04 -7.65
CA GLU A 47 6.37 -0.99 -8.20
C GLU A 47 7.19 -1.91 -9.12
N ASP A 48 7.02 -3.23 -8.96
CA ASP A 48 7.78 -4.25 -9.67
C ASP A 48 9.31 -4.02 -9.62
N ALA A 49 9.82 -3.64 -8.44
CA ALA A 49 11.23 -3.32 -8.20
C ALA A 49 11.77 -2.17 -9.06
N LYS A 50 10.91 -1.23 -9.47
CA LYS A 50 11.28 0.00 -10.19
C LYS A 50 10.64 1.21 -9.53
N GLU A 51 11.32 2.35 -9.61
CA GLU A 51 10.75 3.61 -9.12
C GLU A 51 9.48 3.93 -9.91
N SER A 52 8.39 4.19 -9.18
CA SER A 52 7.06 4.44 -9.72
C SER A 52 6.70 5.91 -9.63
N LYS A 53 5.90 6.38 -10.59
CA LYS A 53 5.41 7.75 -10.62
C LYS A 53 4.19 7.88 -9.72
N LEU A 54 4.23 8.89 -8.87
CA LEU A 54 3.10 9.25 -8.02
C LEU A 54 2.01 9.96 -8.82
N THR A 55 0.78 9.82 -8.35
CA THR A 55 -0.35 10.63 -8.83
C THR A 55 -0.21 12.07 -8.31
N GLY A 56 -0.86 13.03 -8.98
CA GLY A 56 -0.81 14.42 -8.52
C GLY A 56 -1.35 14.61 -7.10
N GLN A 57 -2.37 13.82 -6.71
CA GLN A 57 -2.90 13.82 -5.34
C GLN A 57 -1.89 13.29 -4.31
N ALA A 58 -1.09 12.28 -4.67
CA ALA A 58 -0.07 11.74 -3.78
C ALA A 58 1.12 12.70 -3.58
N LEU A 59 1.25 13.73 -4.42
CA LEU A 59 2.25 14.80 -4.32
C LEU A 59 1.71 16.07 -3.65
N ASP A 60 0.44 16.10 -3.25
CA ASP A 60 -0.19 17.26 -2.62
C ASP A 60 0.19 17.32 -1.12
N GLU A 61 1.17 18.17 -0.82
CA GLU A 61 1.68 18.36 0.55
C GLU A 61 0.63 18.97 1.49
N GLU A 62 -0.25 19.84 1.00
CA GLU A 62 -1.32 20.42 1.82
C GLU A 62 -2.35 19.36 2.21
N LEU A 63 -2.72 18.50 1.26
CA LEU A 63 -3.60 17.37 1.51
C LEU A 63 -2.97 16.38 2.50
N ALA A 64 -1.69 16.05 2.32
CA ALA A 64 -0.96 15.17 3.22
C ALA A 64 -0.92 15.72 4.66
N LYS A 65 -0.68 17.02 4.82
CA LYS A 65 -0.70 17.68 6.14
C LYS A 65 -2.08 17.63 6.79
N LYS A 66 -3.14 18.01 6.07
CA LYS A 66 -4.53 17.95 6.58
C LYS A 66 -4.93 16.53 6.95
N PHE A 67 -4.51 15.54 6.16
CA PHE A 67 -4.76 14.14 6.44
C PHE A 67 -4.07 13.69 7.74
N TRP A 68 -2.80 14.06 7.92
CA TRP A 68 -2.06 13.76 9.14
C TRP A 68 -2.73 14.35 10.39
N GLU A 69 -3.09 15.64 10.35
CA GLU A 69 -3.80 16.32 11.45
C GLU A 69 -5.10 15.59 11.83
N LYS A 70 -5.86 15.10 10.84
CA LYS A 70 -7.08 14.33 11.09
C LYS A 70 -6.82 12.95 11.68
N CYS A 71 -5.75 12.27 11.26
CA CYS A 71 -5.33 11.02 11.89
C CYS A 71 -4.97 11.23 13.36
N GLU A 72 -4.24 12.31 13.69
CA GLU A 72 -3.89 12.65 15.07
C GLU A 72 -5.14 12.95 15.91
N GLU A 73 -6.09 13.74 15.40
CA GLU A 73 -7.38 13.98 16.07
C GLU A 73 -8.11 12.68 16.40
N LEU A 74 -8.20 11.76 15.42
CA LEU A 74 -8.89 10.48 15.60
C LEU A 74 -8.20 9.58 16.63
N LEU A 75 -6.87 9.49 16.58
CA LEU A 75 -6.09 8.66 17.49
C LEU A 75 -6.02 9.25 18.91
N ASN A 76 -6.03 10.57 19.06
CA ASN A 76 -6.09 11.22 20.37
C ASN A 76 -7.48 11.11 21.01
N ALA A 77 -8.53 11.04 20.20
CA ALA A 77 -9.89 10.79 20.67
C ALA A 77 -10.18 9.28 20.90
N TYR A 78 -9.26 8.40 20.52
CA TYR A 78 -9.43 6.96 20.66
C TYR A 78 -9.21 6.52 22.11
N ASP A 79 -10.25 5.95 22.72
CA ASP A 79 -10.14 5.27 24.02
C ASP A 79 -9.89 3.77 23.79
N ALA A 80 -8.69 3.32 24.13
CA ALA A 80 -8.26 1.93 24.01
C ALA A 80 -9.05 0.96 24.91
N ASN A 81 -9.84 1.47 25.87
CA ASN A 81 -10.68 0.66 26.77
C ASN A 81 -12.07 0.32 26.19
N LEU A 82 -12.36 0.73 24.94
CA LEU A 82 -13.61 0.42 24.24
C LEU A 82 -13.54 -0.83 23.32
N LEU A 83 -12.44 -1.59 23.37
CA LEU A 83 -12.25 -2.88 22.68
C LEU A 83 -12.35 -4.05 23.68
#